data_AF-A0A660QSL0-F1
#
_entry.id   AF-A0A660QSL0-F1
#
_cell.length_a   1.000
_cell.length_b   1.000
_cell.length_c   1.000
_cell.angle_alpha   90.00
_cell.angle_beta   90.00
_cell.angle_gamma   90.00
#
_symmetry.space_group_name_H-M   'P 1'
#
loop_
_entity.id
_entity.type
_entity.pdbx_description
1 polymer ?
#
loop_
_entity_poly.entity_id
_entity_poly.type
_entity_poly.pdbx_seq_one_letter_code
_entity_poly.pdbx_strand_id
1 'polypeptide(L)' 'TFKQNPFETTSALMALADEIIKKRAVCQICGEYTATLSYKTTPDQSEIDVGGAEKYMAVCRDCYNKLLAGNE' A
#
# COMPACT_ATOMS: atom_id res chain seq x y z
N THR A 1 -6.15 1.20 -0.13
CA THR A 1 -5.81 1.61 -1.50
C THR A 1 -4.45 2.31 -1.50
N PHE A 2 -3.97 2.82 -2.65
CA PHE A 2 -2.68 3.54 -2.72
C PHE A 2 -2.69 4.88 -1.95
N LYS A 3 -3.87 5.48 -1.78
CA LYS A 3 -4.11 6.66 -0.93
C LYS A 3 -4.35 6.31 0.54
N GLN A 4 -4.14 5.05 0.93
CA GLN A 4 -4.40 4.53 2.28
C GLN A 4 -5.86 4.55 2.74
N ASN A 5 -6.81 4.76 1.82
CA ASN A 5 -8.21 4.54 2.13
C ASN A 5 -8.48 3.03 2.29
N PRO A 6 -9.41 2.62 3.16
CA PRO A 6 -9.86 1.23 3.20
C PRO A 6 -10.49 0.82 1.87
N PHE A 7 -10.42 -0.46 1.53
CA PHE A 7 -11.38 -1.04 0.59
C PHE A 7 -12.61 -1.43 1.40
N GLU A 8 -13.78 -0.85 1.09
CA GLU A 8 -14.99 -0.97 1.91
C GLU A 8 -15.41 -2.43 2.09
N THR A 9 -15.43 -3.21 1.01
CA THR A 9 -15.80 -4.64 1.05
C THR A 9 -14.86 -5.45 1.96
N THR A 10 -13.54 -5.23 1.85
CA THR A 10 -12.56 -5.91 2.73
C THR A 10 -12.74 -5.50 4.18
N SER A 11 -13.05 -4.23 4.44
CA SER A 11 -13.27 -3.71 5.79
C SER A 11 -14.55 -4.27 6.42
N ALA A 12 -15.61 -4.44 5.63
CA ALA A 12 -16.84 -5.09 6.07
C ALA A 12 -16.61 -6.56 6.42
N LEU A 13 -15.87 -7.31 5.59
CA LEU A 13 -15.50 -8.70 5.89
C LEU A 13 -14.67 -8.82 7.17
N MET A 14 -13.78 -7.85 7.41
CA MET A 14 -12.94 -7.83 8.62
C MET A 14 -13.77 -7.79 9.92
N ALA A 15 -14.94 -7.13 9.91
CA ALA A 15 -15.82 -7.06 11.10
C ALA A 15 -16.54 -8.39 11.41
N LEU A 16 -16.57 -9.31 10.45
CA LEU A 16 -17.27 -10.59 10.55
C LEU A 16 -16.32 -11.80 10.69
N ALA A 17 -15.03 -11.60 10.45
CA ALA A 17 -14.05 -12.68 10.38
C ALA A 17 -13.61 -13.15 11.77
N ASP A 18 -13.48 -14.47 11.95
CA ASP A 18 -12.91 -15.08 13.16
C ASP A 18 -11.40 -14.85 13.28
N GLU A 19 -10.70 -14.76 12.14
CA GLU A 19 -9.25 -14.54 12.07
C GLU A 19 -8.89 -13.50 11.02
N ILE A 20 -7.96 -12.59 11.37
CA ILE A 20 -7.45 -11.54 10.49
C ILE A 20 -5.93 -11.59 10.47
N ILE A 21 -5.35 -11.91 9.30
CA ILE A 21 -3.90 -11.93 9.09
C ILE A 21 -3.50 -10.84 8.10
N LYS A 22 -2.87 -9.76 8.58
CA LYS A 22 -2.30 -8.71 7.73
C LYS A 22 -0.89 -9.10 7.27
N LYS A 23 -0.76 -9.56 6.03
CA LYS A 23 0.53 -9.91 5.43
C LYS A 23 1.42 -8.69 5.24
N ARG A 24 2.74 -8.94 5.19
CA ARG A 24 3.78 -7.94 4.91
C ARG A 24 4.59 -8.37 3.68
N ALA A 25 5.23 -7.40 3.06
CA ALA A 25 6.22 -7.59 2.01
C ALA A 25 7.59 -7.05 2.44
N VAL A 26 8.60 -7.26 1.60
CA VAL A 26 9.88 -6.57 1.68
C VAL A 26 9.71 -5.16 1.13
N CYS A 27 10.14 -4.15 1.89
CA CYS A 27 10.13 -2.77 1.42
C CYS A 27 11.13 -2.59 0.29
N GLN A 28 10.66 -2.14 -0.86
CA GLN A 28 11.50 -1.93 -2.05
C GLN A 28 12.42 -0.70 -1.95
N ILE A 29 12.38 0.05 -0.84
CA ILE A 29 13.28 1.19 -0.59
C ILE A 29 14.35 0.81 0.43
N CYS A 30 13.97 0.32 1.62
CA CYS A 30 14.93 0.01 2.68
C CYS A 30 15.33 -1.47 2.79
N GLY A 31 14.66 -2.38 2.09
CA GLY A 31 14.96 -3.82 2.13
C GLY A 31 14.40 -4.57 3.35
N GLU A 32 13.76 -3.89 4.30
CA GLU A 32 13.20 -4.52 5.51
C GLU A 32 11.86 -5.22 5.24
N TYR A 33 11.59 -6.35 5.93
CA TYR A 33 10.32 -7.10 5.84
C TYR A 33 9.18 -6.45 6.64
N THR A 34 8.94 -5.17 6.39
CA THR A 34 8.00 -4.32 7.13
C THR A 34 7.01 -3.59 6.22
N ALA A 35 7.02 -3.86 4.91
CA ALA A 35 6.15 -3.17 3.97
C ALA A 35 4.69 -3.60 4.13
N THR A 36 3.82 -2.62 4.33
CA THR A 36 2.36 -2.82 4.44
C THR A 36 1.57 -1.84 3.59
N LEU A 37 2.25 -1.02 2.79
CA LEU A 37 1.66 0.03 1.97
C LEU A 37 2.04 -0.21 0.52
N SER A 38 1.10 0.07 -0.38
CA SER A 38 1.35 0.12 -1.81
C SER A 38 1.43 1.59 -2.23
N TYR A 39 2.60 2.02 -2.67
CA TYR A 39 2.82 3.34 -3.27
C TYR A 39 2.61 3.26 -4.78
N LYS A 40 1.78 4.14 -5.34
CA LYS A 40 1.56 4.21 -6.80
C LYS A 40 2.65 5.10 -7.40
N THR A 41 3.43 4.54 -8.33
CA THR A 41 4.59 5.22 -8.95
C THR A 41 4.20 6.02 -10.19
N THR A 42 3.03 5.74 -10.78
CA THR A 42 2.49 6.49 -11.90
C THR A 42 1.72 7.73 -11.42
N PRO A 43 1.63 8.79 -12.24
CA PRO A 43 0.92 10.01 -11.87
C PRO A 43 -0.61 9.83 -11.83
N ASP A 44 -1.14 8.73 -12.37
CA ASP A 44 -2.57 8.47 -12.41
C ASP A 44 -3.18 8.38 -11.00
N GLN A 45 -4.19 9.21 -10.74
CA GLN A 45 -4.86 9.30 -9.44
C GLN A 45 -6.12 8.45 -9.34
N SER A 46 -6.44 7.66 -10.37
CA SER A 46 -7.59 6.76 -10.33
C SER A 46 -7.42 5.66 -9.27
N GLU A 47 -8.51 5.40 -8.55
CA GLU A 47 -8.54 4.44 -7.43
C GLU A 47 -8.46 2.98 -7.93
N ILE A 48 -9.08 2.71 -9.08
CA ILE A 48 -9.11 1.41 -9.74
C ILE A 48 -8.23 1.50 -10.98
N ASP A 49 -7.00 0.98 -10.86
CA ASP A 49 -6.04 0.92 -11.95
C ASP A 49 -5.25 -0.39 -11.88
N VAL A 50 -5.40 -1.23 -12.91
CA VAL A 50 -4.77 -2.54 -12.99
C VAL A 50 -3.30 -2.39 -13.37
N GLY A 51 -2.43 -3.04 -12.59
CA GLY A 51 -1.00 -3.13 -12.83
C GLY A 51 -0.26 -3.84 -11.70
N GLY A 52 1.01 -4.13 -11.92
CA GLY A 52 1.94 -4.75 -10.98
C GLY A 52 3.10 -3.83 -10.59
N ALA A 53 4.32 -4.38 -10.61
CA ALA A 53 5.54 -3.67 -10.22
C ALA A 53 5.87 -2.46 -11.11
N GLU A 54 5.30 -2.40 -12.31
CA GLU A 54 5.41 -1.27 -13.23
C GLU A 54 4.59 -0.05 -12.80
N LYS A 55 3.60 -0.23 -11.90
CA LYS A 55 2.75 0.86 -11.38
C LYS A 55 2.77 1.02 -9.86
N TYR A 56 3.17 -0.03 -9.13
CA TYR A 56 3.07 -0.06 -7.68
C TYR A 56 4.34 -0.58 -7.04
N MET A 57 4.66 0.01 -5.89
CA MET A 57 5.80 -0.37 -5.05
C MET A 57 5.33 -0.67 -3.63
N ALA A 58 5.77 -1.80 -3.07
CA ALA A 58 5.57 -2.14 -1.67
C ALA A 58 6.57 -1.37 -0.79
N VAL A 59 6.05 -0.57 0.14
CA VAL A 59 6.87 0.28 1.02
C VAL A 59 6.45 0.18 2.48
N CYS A 60 7.43 0.38 3.38
CA CYS A 60 7.15 0.56 4.81
C CYS A 60 6.61 1.98 5.07
N ARG A 61 6.12 2.21 6.29
CA ARG A 61 5.55 3.50 6.69
C ARG A 61 6.55 4.65 6.54
N ASP A 62 7.78 4.44 6.98
CA ASP A 62 8.81 5.49 7.00
C ASP A 62 9.22 5.88 5.58
N CYS A 63 9.43 4.90 4.70
CA CYS A 63 9.75 5.14 3.30
C CYS A 63 8.58 5.79 2.55
N TYR A 64 7.33 5.41 2.84
CA TYR A 64 6.15 6.07 2.28
C TYR A 64 6.09 7.55 2.65
N ASN A 65 6.31 7.89 3.94
CA ASN A 65 6.30 9.28 4.39
C ASN A 65 7.42 10.10 3.75
N LYS A 66 8.61 9.52 3.57
CA LYS A 66 9.72 10.16 2.84
C LYS A 66 9.38 10.42 1.37
N LEU A 67 8.71 9.48 0.70
CA LEU A 67 8.24 9.68 -0.68
C LEU A 67 7.25 10.85 -0.76
N LEU A 68 6.32 10.97 0.20
CA LEU A 68 5.39 12.10 0.22
C LEU A 68 6.09 13.44 0.45
N ALA A 69 7.03 13.50 1.41
CA ALA A 69 7.77 14.73 1.72
C ALA A 69 8.73 15.19 0.60
N GLY A 70 9.13 14.28 -0.31
CA GLY A 70 9.97 14.60 -1.47
C GLY A 70 9.21 14.92 -2.76
N ASN A 71 7.88 14.84 -2.74
CA ASN A 71 6.99 15.17 -3.86
C ASN A 71 6.30 16.54 -3.66
N GLU A 72 6.75 17.34 -2.69
CA GLU A 72 6.40 18.76 -2.48
C GLU A 72 7.52 19.65 -3.02
#